data_AF-A0A6G8RWT2-F1
#
_entry.id   AF-A0A6G8RWT2-F1
#
_cell.length_a   1.000
_cell.length_b   1.000
_cell.length_c   1.000
_cell.angle_alpha   90.00
_cell.angle_beta   90.00
_cell.angle_gamma   90.00
#
_symmetry.space_group_name_H-M   'P 1'
#
loop_
_entity.id
_entity.type
_entity.pdbx_description
1 polymer ?
#
loop_
_entity_poly.entity_id
_entity_poly.type
_entity_poly.pdbx_seq_one_letter_code
_entity_poly.pdbx_strand_id
1 'polypeptide(L)'
;MNSELHPSLKLDAKQQWYDHSIDQIMVYLFKYQCSTIKAQLYAETLERFNALDMAANYFLFDLIEERLPHRAKMFFAGENYRGKRETILEVMAHIGEV
;
A
#
# COMPACT_ATOMS: atom_id res chain seq x y z
N MET A 1 22.78 19.01 25.23
CA MET A 1 22.80 17.53 25.29
C MET A 1 21.80 17.06 24.25
N ASN A 2 22.29 16.54 23.13
CA ASN A 2 21.43 15.95 22.11
C ASN A 2 20.86 14.66 22.67
N SER A 3 19.57 14.69 23.00
CA SER A 3 18.81 13.49 23.34
C SER A 3 18.60 12.68 22.07
N GLU A 4 19.60 11.87 21.71
CA GLU A 4 19.44 10.86 20.68
C GLU A 4 18.42 9.83 21.18
N LEU A 5 17.19 9.92 20.64
CA LEU A 5 16.10 8.99 20.91
C LEU A 5 16.56 7.54 20.72
N HIS A 6 16.25 6.70 21.72
CA HIS A 6 16.63 5.29 21.79
C HIS A 6 16.19 4.50 20.53
N PRO A 7 17.03 3.61 19.97
CA PRO A 7 16.76 2.94 18.69
C PRO A 7 15.44 2.16 18.62
N SER A 8 15.02 1.57 19.74
CA SER A 8 13.75 0.82 19.85
C SER A 8 12.52 1.68 19.61
N LEU A 9 12.49 2.93 20.11
CA LEU A 9 11.40 3.88 19.88
C LEU A 9 11.28 4.29 18.39
N LYS A 10 12.40 4.31 17.66
CA LYS A 10 12.41 4.62 16.22
C LYS A 10 11.87 3.46 15.38
N LEU A 11 12.13 2.21 15.80
CA LEU A 11 11.57 1.01 15.18
C LEU A 11 10.04 0.97 15.34
N ASP A 12 9.54 1.29 16.53
CA ASP A 12 8.09 1.32 16.80
C ASP A 12 7.39 2.38 15.96
N ALA A 13 7.98 3.58 15.85
CA ALA A 13 7.43 4.66 15.02
C ALA A 13 7.44 4.32 13.51
N LYS A 14 8.48 3.64 13.03
CA LYS A 14 8.56 3.18 11.63
C LYS A 14 7.49 2.14 11.34
N GLN A 15 7.31 1.17 12.24
CA GLN A 15 6.28 0.14 12.09
C GLN A 15 4.88 0.75 12.10
N GLN A 16 4.59 1.65 13.04
CA GLN A 16 3.31 2.38 13.09
C GLN A 16 3.04 3.17 11.81
N TRP A 17 4.07 3.79 11.23
CA TRP A 17 3.94 4.48 9.94
C TRP A 17 3.63 3.51 8.80
N TYR A 18 4.26 2.32 8.78
CA TYR A 18 3.94 1.29 7.80
C TYR A 18 2.53 0.74 7.96
N ASP A 19 2.11 0.39 9.17
CA ASP A 19 0.76 -0.12 9.45
C ASP A 19 -0.29 0.90 8.98
N HIS A 20 -0.11 2.17 9.35
CA HIS A 20 -1.00 3.24 8.90
C HIS A 20 -1.00 3.42 7.38
N SER A 21 0.17 3.36 6.74
CA SER A 21 0.28 3.52 5.28
C SER A 21 -0.38 2.38 4.54
N ILE A 22 -0.20 1.14 5.00
CA ILE A 22 -0.83 -0.06 4.45
C ILE A 22 -2.36 0.03 4.60
N ASP A 23 -2.86 0.45 5.76
CA ASP A 23 -4.29 0.66 5.96
C ASP A 23 -4.88 1.67 4.98
N GLN A 24 -4.20 2.82 4.77
CA GLN A 24 -4.66 3.83 3.81
C GLN A 24 -4.67 3.28 2.37
N ILE A 25 -3.64 2.53 1.98
CA ILE A 25 -3.56 1.90 0.65
C ILE A 25 -4.70 0.88 0.48
N MET A 26 -4.96 0.04 1.49
CA MET A 26 -6.05 -0.94 1.45
C MET A 26 -7.42 -0.27 1.35
N VAL A 27 -7.65 0.82 2.09
CA VAL A 27 -8.87 1.63 1.97
C VAL A 27 -8.99 2.23 0.58
N TYR A 28 -7.90 2.76 0.03
CA TYR A 28 -7.87 3.30 -1.32
C TYR A 28 -8.19 2.26 -2.39
N LEU A 29 -7.66 1.05 -2.28
CA LEU A 29 -7.87 0.01 -3.29
C LEU A 29 -9.27 -0.63 -3.24
N PHE A 30 -9.80 -0.88 -2.04
CA PHE A 30 -10.97 -1.76 -1.89
C PHE A 30 -12.23 -1.10 -1.34
N LYS A 31 -12.11 0.03 -0.64
CA LYS A 31 -13.30 0.70 -0.09
C LYS A 31 -13.98 1.53 -1.17
N TYR A 32 -15.29 1.36 -1.32
CA TYR A 32 -16.09 2.23 -2.17
C TYR A 32 -16.03 3.68 -1.67
N GLN A 33 -15.64 4.58 -2.57
CA GLN A 33 -15.65 6.04 -2.42
C GLN A 33 -15.98 6.63 -3.79
N CYS A 34 -16.54 7.85 -3.85
CA CYS A 34 -16.76 8.50 -5.13
C CYS A 34 -15.43 8.84 -5.82
N SER A 35 -15.45 8.92 -7.15
CA SER A 35 -14.23 9.09 -7.96
C SER A 35 -13.48 10.38 -7.61
N THR A 36 -14.19 11.47 -7.31
CA THR A 36 -13.58 12.73 -6.85
C THR A 36 -12.73 12.56 -5.59
N ILE A 37 -13.17 11.74 -4.62
CA ILE A 37 -12.39 11.47 -3.40
C ILE A 37 -11.15 10.63 -3.75
N LYS A 38 -11.30 9.63 -4.64
CA LYS A 38 -10.17 8.80 -5.09
C LYS A 38 -9.11 9.61 -5.84
N ALA A 39 -9.52 10.53 -6.71
CA ALA A 39 -8.59 11.41 -7.42
C ALA A 39 -7.80 12.30 -6.44
N GLN A 40 -8.45 12.83 -5.40
CA GLN A 40 -7.79 13.65 -4.38
C GLN A 40 -6.78 12.86 -3.54
N LEU A 41 -7.09 11.59 -3.23
CA LEU A 41 -6.23 10.73 -2.41
C LEU A 41 -5.11 10.06 -3.21
N TYR A 42 -5.15 10.11 -4.54
CA TYR A 42 -4.23 9.36 -5.39
C TYR A 42 -2.77 9.70 -5.13
N ALA A 43 -2.40 10.99 -5.14
CA ALA A 43 -1.02 11.43 -4.97
C ALA A 43 -0.44 11.00 -3.61
N GLU A 44 -1.20 11.18 -2.53
CA GLU A 44 -0.77 10.78 -1.19
C GLU A 44 -0.64 9.26 -1.06
N THR A 45 -1.60 8.51 -1.62
CA THR A 45 -1.57 7.04 -1.58
C THR A 45 -0.39 6.49 -2.38
N LEU A 46 -0.10 7.10 -3.53
CA LEU A 46 1.05 6.73 -4.38
C LEU A 46 2.38 6.98 -3.66
N GLU A 47 2.51 8.12 -2.98
CA GLU A 47 3.70 8.43 -2.18
C GLU A 47 3.91 7.40 -1.07
N ARG A 48 2.85 7.07 -0.32
CA ARG A 48 2.87 6.04 0.73
C ARG A 48 3.31 4.69 0.18
N PHE A 49 2.74 4.25 -0.94
CA PHE A 49 3.09 2.97 -1.57
C PHE A 49 4.55 2.91 -2.06
N ASN A 50 5.09 4.03 -2.55
CA ASN A 50 6.48 4.12 -3.00
C ASN A 50 7.49 4.16 -1.83
N ALA A 51 7.07 4.60 -0.65
CA ALA A 51 7.91 4.66 0.54
C ALA A 51 7.90 3.37 1.38
N LEU A 52 7.05 2.38 1.06
CA LEU A 52 7.11 1.06 1.70
C LEU A 52 8.42 0.34 1.35
N ASP A 53 9.08 -0.23 2.36
CA ASP A 53 10.21 -1.12 2.12
C ASP A 53 9.75 -2.51 1.66
N MET A 54 10.70 -3.38 1.30
CA MET A 54 10.39 -4.68 0.71
C MET A 54 9.51 -5.55 1.64
N ALA A 55 9.77 -5.55 2.95
CA ALA A 55 9.01 -6.35 3.91
C ALA A 55 7.57 -5.84 4.05
N ALA A 56 7.39 -4.51 4.17
CA ALA A 56 6.07 -3.90 4.22
C ALA A 56 5.28 -4.11 2.91
N ASN A 57 5.95 -4.10 1.76
CA ASN A 57 5.31 -4.44 0.48
C ASN A 57 4.80 -5.89 0.46
N TYR A 58 5.58 -6.87 0.93
CA TYR A 58 5.11 -8.26 0.97
C TYR A 58 3.91 -8.44 1.88
N PHE A 59 3.92 -7.80 3.06
CA PHE A 59 2.76 -7.81 3.93
C PHE A 59 1.52 -7.19 3.26
N LEU A 60 1.68 -6.05 2.57
CA LEU A 60 0.61 -5.46 1.77
C LEU A 60 0.13 -6.42 0.66
N PHE A 61 1.03 -7.14 -0.02
CA PHE A 61 0.65 -8.09 -1.06
C PHE A 61 -0.22 -9.22 -0.52
N ASP A 62 0.12 -9.77 0.65
CA ASP A 62 -0.67 -10.81 1.29
C ASP A 62 -2.10 -10.31 1.60
N LEU A 63 -2.21 -9.10 2.16
CA LEU A 63 -3.50 -8.47 2.44
C LEU A 63 -4.33 -8.20 1.18
N ILE A 64 -3.70 -7.72 0.11
CA ILE A 64 -4.35 -7.52 -1.19
C ILE A 64 -4.86 -8.86 -1.70
N GLU A 65 -4.01 -9.88 -1.70
CA GLU A 65 -4.34 -11.21 -2.19
C GLU A 65 -5.57 -11.76 -1.46
N GLU A 66 -5.62 -11.67 -0.13
CA GLU A 66 -6.78 -12.08 0.68
C GLU A 66 -8.10 -11.44 0.25
N ARG A 67 -8.07 -10.17 -0.19
CA ARG A 67 -9.25 -9.40 -0.61
C ARG A 67 -9.66 -9.61 -2.06
N LEU A 68 -8.76 -10.13 -2.91
CA LEU A 68 -9.05 -10.31 -4.33
C LEU A 68 -10.04 -11.45 -4.59
N PRO A 69 -10.94 -11.31 -5.58
CA PRO A 69 -11.77 -12.41 -6.06
C PRO A 69 -10.90 -13.49 -6.70
N HIS A 70 -11.38 -14.74 -6.71
CA HIS A 70 -10.59 -15.94 -7.05
C HIS A 70 -9.74 -15.81 -8.33
N ARG A 71 -10.30 -15.28 -9.42
CA ARG A 71 -9.56 -15.11 -10.68
C ARG A 71 -8.42 -14.10 -10.54
N ALA A 72 -8.69 -12.91 -10.00
CA ALA A 72 -7.68 -11.87 -9.82
C ALA A 72 -6.59 -12.31 -8.83
N LYS A 73 -6.97 -13.05 -7.78
CA LYS A 73 -6.06 -13.68 -6.83
C LYS A 73 -5.07 -14.61 -7.53
N MET A 74 -5.51 -15.49 -8.43
CA MET A 74 -4.60 -16.39 -9.15
C MET A 74 -3.61 -15.65 -10.05
N PHE A 75 -4.05 -14.59 -10.75
CA PHE A 75 -3.15 -13.75 -11.53
C PHE A 75 -2.13 -13.06 -10.63
N PHE A 76 -2.59 -12.40 -9.58
CA PHE A 76 -1.73 -11.68 -8.65
C PHE A 76 -0.73 -12.61 -7.95
N ALA A 77 -1.15 -13.80 -7.51
CA ALA A 77 -0.30 -14.80 -6.87
C ALA A 77 0.81 -15.32 -7.79
N GLY A 78 0.55 -15.38 -9.10
CA GLY A 78 1.54 -15.82 -10.10
C GLY A 78 2.64 -14.80 -10.39
N GLU A 79 2.47 -13.54 -9.98
CA GLU A 79 3.44 -12.48 -10.21
C GLU A 79 4.63 -12.53 -9.24
N ASN A 80 5.79 -12.09 -9.71
CA ASN A 80 6.94 -11.82 -8.85
C ASN A 80 6.78 -10.46 -8.13
N TYR A 81 7.72 -10.09 -7.26
CA TYR A 81 7.68 -8.82 -6.52
C TYR A 81 7.43 -7.60 -7.43
N ARG A 82 8.13 -7.54 -8.57
CA ARG A 82 8.02 -6.43 -9.51
C ARG A 82 6.64 -6.41 -10.18
N GLY A 83 6.18 -7.56 -10.68
CA GLY A 83 4.86 -7.68 -11.31
C GLY A 83 3.72 -7.33 -10.36
N LYS A 84 3.81 -7.76 -9.09
CA LYS A 84 2.84 -7.36 -8.04
C LYS A 84 2.84 -5.85 -7.82
N ARG A 85 4.02 -5.21 -7.72
CA ARG A 85 4.11 -3.74 -7.60
C ARG A 85 3.52 -3.01 -8.80
N GLU A 86 3.90 -3.42 -10.01
CA GLU A 86 3.42 -2.80 -11.26
C GLU A 86 1.89 -2.93 -11.38
N THR A 87 1.34 -4.11 -11.10
CA THR A 87 -0.12 -4.35 -11.07
C THR A 87 -0.83 -3.38 -10.12
N ILE A 88 -0.31 -3.20 -8.90
CA ILE A 88 -0.92 -2.29 -7.92
C ILE A 88 -0.85 -0.83 -8.40
N LEU A 89 0.29 -0.41 -8.97
CA LEU A 89 0.45 0.95 -9.50
C LEU A 89 -0.51 1.24 -10.65
N GLU A 90 -0.70 0.28 -11.57
CA GLU A 90 -1.67 0.39 -12.67
C GLU A 90 -3.10 0.53 -12.15
N VAL A 91 -3.49 -0.29 -11.17
CA VAL A 91 -4.82 -0.19 -10.54
C VAL A 91 -4.99 1.16 -9.83
N MET A 92 -3.96 1.63 -9.11
CA MET A 92 -4.03 2.94 -8.44
C MET A 92 -4.20 4.09 -9.43
N ALA A 93 -3.43 4.09 -10.53
CA ALA A 93 -3.56 5.09 -11.58
C ALA A 93 -4.98 5.07 -12.20
N HIS A 94 -5.48 3.88 -12.52
CA HIS A 94 -6.83 3.73 -13.05
C HIS A 94 -7.91 4.24 -12.08
N ILE A 95 -7.77 4.00 -10.77
CA ILE A 95 -8.69 4.51 -9.75
C ILE A 95 -8.61 6.05 -9.61
N GLY A 96 -7.41 6.62 -9.78
CA GLY A 96 -7.16 8.06 -9.64
C GLY A 96 -7.54 8.91 -10.85
N GLU A 97 -7.65 8.32 -12.04
CA GLU A 97 -7.98 9.00 -13.30
C GLU A 97 -9.50 9.19 -13.55
N VAL A 98 -10.37 8.62 -12.69
CA VAL A 98 -11.85 8.63 -12.81
C VAL A 98 -12.48 9.77 -12.01
#